data_AF-A0A016VQ92-F1
#
_entry.id   AF-A0A016VQ92-F1
#
_cell.length_a   1.000
_cell.length_b   1.000
_cell.length_c   1.000
_cell.angle_alpha   90.00
_cell.angle_beta   90.00
_cell.angle_gamma   90.00
#
_symmetry.space_group_name_H-M   'P 1'
#
loop_
_entity.id
_entity.type
_entity.pdbx_description
1 polymer ?
#
loop_
_entity_poly.entity_id
_entity_poly.type
_entity_poly.pdbx_seq_one_letter_code
_entity_poly.pdbx_strand_id
1 'polypeptide(L)'
;MDAAIATFLCLSAALPHRGGLGGGLMATVYADARCTTLNARESCPADATEAFFINRRDETIVGPRAVAVPASLNGLYRAFEKYSSKRLSWRQLVKPTIELCLRGITVTKKLSQDLSEFQSLIMNNSRMRSHFVNETTGEVLARGDKMSCPLLANFLRDMVDADDPVEFFYRGQGSARLLKFIGDSDGFIASQDLEDCESEFHPGMQMFLGGHTICGPPPPSIYSVVQLAVAAMYESNSTSPEIPLLAWDKSKLIGDAVFDETILDDAEQLVGKDSVQNILKRFRNRNSPEIQYESVEEGSFSVLVIDERGNAVSMTSSLGDKFGNRDFTEFGFFMNNAMGAFTYGTQLGSMESRNAPQPAKCPRTQMSPVIGVKDGEVSFASGGTDYLGTCMSLLGALTSLESFHSGNVPLLLKKEDGLHSLSSDKSLLAGY
;
A
#
# COMPACT_ATOMS: atom_id res chain seq x y z
N MET A 1 -2.38 -3.03 -17.08
CA MET A 1 -1.48 -2.09 -16.38
C MET A 1 -1.88 -0.64 -16.59
N ASP A 2 -2.07 -0.17 -17.82
CA ASP A 2 -2.46 1.23 -18.12
C ASP A 2 -3.59 1.79 -17.23
N ALA A 3 -4.71 1.05 -17.15
CA ALA A 3 -5.85 1.42 -16.31
C ALA A 3 -5.50 1.46 -14.81
N ALA A 4 -4.62 0.57 -14.34
CA ALA A 4 -4.18 0.56 -12.95
C ALA A 4 -3.36 1.81 -12.61
N ILE A 5 -2.46 2.23 -13.50
CA ILE A 5 -1.64 3.44 -13.33
C ILE A 5 -2.51 4.70 -13.36
N ALA A 6 -3.39 4.82 -14.36
CA ALA A 6 -4.30 5.97 -14.46
C ALA A 6 -5.21 6.07 -13.22
N THR A 7 -5.71 4.93 -12.74
CA THR A 7 -6.54 4.86 -11.52
C THR A 7 -5.73 5.22 -10.28
N PHE A 8 -4.50 4.72 -10.12
CA PHE A 8 -3.63 5.06 -9.00
C PHE A 8 -3.39 6.57 -8.92
N LEU A 9 -3.06 7.21 -10.04
CA LEU A 9 -2.83 8.66 -10.09
C LEU A 9 -4.11 9.43 -9.74
N CYS A 10 -5.25 8.97 -10.25
CA CYS A 10 -6.56 9.53 -9.92
C CYS A 10 -6.86 9.42 -8.42
N LEU A 11 -6.60 8.26 -7.80
CA LEU A 11 -6.78 8.06 -6.35
C LEU A 11 -5.78 8.86 -5.52
N SER A 12 -4.57 9.08 -6.00
CA SER A 12 -3.60 9.99 -5.35
C SER A 12 -4.14 11.43 -5.26
N ALA A 13 -4.96 11.84 -6.24
CA ALA A 13 -5.64 13.14 -6.22
C ALA A 13 -6.95 13.14 -5.41
N ALA A 14 -7.72 12.05 -5.47
CA ALA A 14 -9.04 11.96 -4.84
C ALA A 14 -8.97 11.58 -3.35
N LEU A 15 -7.94 10.85 -2.94
CA LEU A 15 -7.67 10.37 -1.58
C LEU A 15 -6.23 10.71 -1.15
N PRO A 16 -5.82 12.00 -1.22
CA PRO A 16 -4.43 12.40 -0.98
C PRO A 16 -3.95 12.07 0.44
N HIS A 17 -4.87 11.96 1.41
CA HIS A 17 -4.60 11.59 2.79
C HIS A 17 -4.42 10.08 3.02
N ARG A 18 -4.57 9.24 1.99
CA ARG A 18 -4.47 7.79 2.10
C ARG A 18 -3.20 7.24 1.47
N GLY A 19 -2.90 7.59 0.23
CA GLY A 19 -1.81 6.97 -0.53
C GLY A 19 -1.34 7.88 -1.65
N GLY A 20 -0.31 7.44 -2.38
CA GLY A 20 0.11 8.11 -3.60
C GLY A 20 1.61 8.35 -3.68
N LEU A 21 1.99 9.43 -4.36
CA LEU A 21 3.36 9.68 -4.81
C LEU A 21 4.36 9.97 -3.68
N GLY A 22 3.90 10.42 -2.51
CA GLY A 22 4.75 10.62 -1.33
C GLY A 22 4.93 9.39 -0.44
N GLY A 23 4.38 8.25 -0.84
CA GLY A 23 4.58 6.96 -0.15
C GLY A 23 5.12 5.87 -1.08
N GLY A 24 4.78 4.64 -0.75
CA GLY A 24 5.15 3.44 -1.49
C GLY A 24 3.94 2.69 -2.04
N LEU A 25 4.23 1.64 -2.81
CA LEU A 25 3.25 0.68 -3.27
C LEU A 25 3.82 -0.72 -3.37
N MET A 26 2.94 -1.71 -3.28
CA MET A 26 3.20 -3.06 -3.74
C MET A 26 2.17 -3.45 -4.79
N ALA A 27 2.57 -4.26 -5.76
CA ALA A 27 1.65 -4.79 -6.76
C ALA A 27 1.89 -6.27 -7.03
N THR A 28 0.81 -6.98 -7.35
CA THR A 28 0.82 -8.33 -7.90
C THR A 28 0.23 -8.23 -9.30
N VAL A 29 0.97 -8.73 -10.29
CA VAL A 29 0.63 -8.68 -11.71
C VAL A 29 0.55 -10.11 -12.23
N TYR A 30 -0.60 -10.47 -12.79
CA TYR A 30 -0.76 -11.69 -13.56
C TYR A 30 -0.82 -11.34 -15.04
N ALA A 31 0.18 -11.78 -15.79
CA ALA A 31 0.27 -11.59 -17.24
C ALA A 31 1.06 -12.76 -17.84
N ASP A 32 0.70 -13.18 -19.06
CA ASP A 32 1.35 -14.30 -19.76
C ASP A 32 1.45 -15.57 -18.90
N ALA A 33 0.35 -15.90 -18.20
CA ALA A 33 0.22 -17.03 -17.27
C ALA A 33 1.26 -17.05 -16.13
N ARG A 34 1.86 -15.89 -15.83
CA ARG A 34 2.87 -15.73 -14.77
C ARG A 34 2.43 -14.70 -13.77
N CYS A 35 2.69 -15.00 -12.49
CA CYS A 35 2.51 -14.06 -11.40
C CYS A 35 3.86 -13.41 -11.06
N THR A 36 3.92 -12.08 -11.15
CA THR A 36 5.09 -11.27 -10.77
C THR A 36 4.63 -10.19 -9.81
N THR A 37 5.44 -9.90 -8.80
CA THR A 37 5.18 -8.83 -7.85
C THR A 37 6.16 -7.69 -8.05
N LEU A 38 5.71 -6.47 -7.76
CA LEU A 38 6.52 -5.26 -7.73
C LEU A 38 6.59 -4.79 -6.28
N ASN A 39 7.80 -4.68 -5.75
CA ASN A 39 8.09 -4.01 -4.49
C ASN A 39 8.58 -2.59 -4.79
N ALA A 40 7.74 -1.61 -4.51
CA ALA A 40 8.06 -0.19 -4.51
C ALA A 40 7.72 0.40 -3.13
N ARG A 41 8.08 -0.34 -2.08
CA ARG A 41 8.01 0.10 -0.69
C ARG A 41 9.05 1.18 -0.44
N GLU A 42 8.75 2.11 0.47
CA GLU A 42 9.70 3.12 0.89
C GLU A 42 10.93 2.50 1.57
N SER A 43 12.10 3.09 1.38
CA SER A 43 13.34 2.64 2.00
C SER A 43 13.83 3.61 3.09
N CYS A 44 14.50 3.07 4.10
CA CYS A 44 15.08 3.82 5.20
C CYS A 44 16.19 4.75 4.67
N PRO A 45 16.12 6.08 4.95
CA PRO A 45 17.22 6.98 4.65
C PRO A 45 18.50 6.58 5.39
N ALA A 46 19.67 6.86 4.81
CA ALA A 46 20.95 6.48 5.40
C ALA A 46 21.19 7.07 6.80
N ASP A 47 20.73 8.30 7.02
CA ASP A 47 20.93 9.02 8.30
C ASP A 47 19.90 8.62 9.39
N ALA A 48 18.88 7.85 9.03
CA ALA A 48 17.80 7.42 9.93
C ALA A 48 18.18 6.17 10.75
N THR A 49 19.15 6.30 11.66
CA THR A 49 19.67 5.17 12.46
C THR A 49 18.70 4.69 13.55
N GLU A 50 18.72 3.39 13.86
CA GLU A 50 17.92 2.82 14.97
C GLU A 50 18.19 3.57 16.28
N ALA A 51 19.46 3.82 16.59
CA ALA A 51 19.91 4.47 17.83
C ALA A 51 19.29 5.86 18.02
N PHE A 52 19.06 6.61 16.95
CA PHE A 52 18.43 7.92 17.02
C PHE A 52 17.00 7.85 17.55
N PHE A 53 16.26 6.81 17.19
CA PHE A 53 14.84 6.68 17.50
C PHE A 53 14.55 5.90 18.79
N ILE A 54 15.59 5.35 19.45
CA ILE A 54 15.45 4.78 20.78
C ILE A 54 14.93 5.88 21.72
N ASN A 55 13.77 5.62 22.35
CA ASN A 55 13.01 6.56 23.19
C ASN A 55 12.42 7.79 22.45
N ARG A 56 12.38 7.79 21.12
CA ARG A 56 11.84 8.87 20.28
C ARG A 56 10.85 8.33 19.25
N ARG A 57 10.02 7.37 19.67
CA ARG A 57 9.08 6.66 18.79
C ARG A 57 8.07 7.60 18.13
N ASP A 58 7.65 8.66 18.80
CA ASP A 58 6.70 9.63 18.23
C ASP A 58 7.24 10.31 16.95
N GLU A 59 8.56 10.51 16.86
CA GLU A 59 9.23 11.09 15.69
C GLU A 59 9.32 10.14 14.49
N THR A 60 8.96 8.87 14.69
CA THR A 60 8.81 7.89 13.59
C THR A 60 7.41 7.91 12.98
N ILE A 61 6.46 8.61 13.61
CA ILE A 61 5.05 8.64 13.19
C ILE A 61 4.67 10.02 12.66
N VAL A 62 5.09 11.10 13.34
CA VAL A 62 4.73 12.47 12.98
C VAL A 62 5.98 13.30 12.75
N GLY A 63 5.95 14.09 11.68
CA GLY A 63 6.98 15.05 11.33
C GLY A 63 8.01 14.50 10.33
N PRO A 64 9.00 15.33 9.99
CA PRO A 64 9.86 15.14 8.82
C PRO A 64 10.85 13.97 8.97
N ARG A 65 11.10 13.53 10.20
CA ARG A 65 11.95 12.36 10.52
C ARG A 65 11.23 11.02 10.37
N ALA A 66 9.90 11.04 10.29
CA ALA A 66 9.10 9.83 10.06
C ALA A 66 9.15 9.37 8.59
N VAL A 67 9.64 10.22 7.69
CA VAL A 67 9.59 10.02 6.25
C VAL A 67 10.68 9.05 5.81
N ALA A 68 10.27 7.96 5.16
CA ALA A 68 11.14 7.11 4.38
C ALA A 68 11.09 7.52 2.89
N VAL A 69 12.05 7.07 2.09
CA VAL A 69 12.21 7.47 0.69
C VAL A 69 10.99 7.06 -0.14
N PRO A 70 10.22 8.01 -0.73
CA PRO A 70 9.03 7.65 -1.52
C PRO A 70 9.39 6.91 -2.81
N ALA A 71 8.81 5.74 -3.01
CA ALA A 71 9.11 4.86 -4.15
C ALA A 71 7.96 4.70 -5.16
N SER A 72 6.76 5.21 -4.85
CA SER A 72 5.56 5.04 -5.69
C SER A 72 5.76 5.46 -7.16
N LEU A 73 6.42 6.59 -7.42
CA LEU A 73 6.62 7.06 -8.81
C LEU A 73 7.55 6.14 -9.59
N ASN A 74 8.70 5.75 -9.01
CA ASN A 74 9.62 4.79 -9.62
C ASN A 74 8.89 3.46 -9.91
N GLY A 75 8.11 2.95 -8.94
CA GLY A 75 7.33 1.73 -9.11
C GLY A 75 6.30 1.80 -10.25
N LEU A 76 5.51 2.88 -10.31
CA LEU A 76 4.53 3.08 -11.39
C LEU A 76 5.19 3.17 -12.76
N TYR A 77 6.31 3.88 -12.87
CA TYR A 77 7.01 4.03 -14.15
C TYR A 77 7.63 2.71 -14.61
N ARG A 78 8.26 1.93 -13.72
CA ARG A 78 8.78 0.59 -14.06
C ARG A 78 7.65 -0.37 -14.44
N ALA A 79 6.51 -0.29 -13.77
CA ALA A 79 5.32 -1.03 -14.15
C ALA A 79 4.81 -0.62 -15.54
N PHE A 80 4.83 0.68 -15.86
CA PHE A 80 4.52 1.19 -17.20
C PHE A 80 5.49 0.65 -18.25
N GLU A 81 6.79 0.72 -18.00
CA GLU A 81 7.81 0.23 -18.93
C GLU A 81 7.66 -1.27 -19.21
N LYS A 82 7.40 -2.07 -18.17
CA LYS A 82 7.33 -3.53 -18.28
C LYS A 82 5.99 -4.05 -18.78
N TYR A 83 4.87 -3.50 -18.32
CA TYR A 83 3.54 -4.09 -18.48
C TYR A 83 2.51 -3.20 -19.18
N SER A 84 2.86 -1.98 -19.61
CA SER A 84 1.90 -1.15 -20.37
C SER A 84 1.47 -1.80 -21.68
N SER A 85 0.32 -1.40 -22.20
CA SER A 85 -0.16 -1.90 -23.49
C SER A 85 0.67 -1.41 -24.68
N LYS A 86 1.56 -0.43 -24.46
CA LYS A 86 2.26 0.35 -25.50
C LYS A 86 1.34 1.13 -26.46
N ARG A 87 0.03 1.20 -26.17
CA ARG A 87 -0.95 2.00 -26.94
C ARG A 87 -1.13 3.41 -26.39
N LEU A 88 -0.86 3.60 -25.10
CA LEU A 88 -0.94 4.87 -24.40
C LEU A 88 0.45 5.26 -23.91
N SER A 89 0.84 6.51 -24.15
CA SER A 89 2.04 7.10 -23.56
C SER A 89 1.81 7.42 -22.07
N TRP A 90 2.90 7.55 -21.30
CA TRP A 90 2.85 7.99 -19.89
C TRP A 90 2.03 9.27 -19.74
N ARG A 91 2.25 10.26 -20.62
CA ARG A 91 1.49 11.51 -20.68
C ARG A 91 -0.02 11.28 -20.82
N GLN A 92 -0.45 10.34 -21.65
CA GLN A 92 -1.87 10.02 -21.82
C GLN A 92 -2.49 9.38 -20.58
N LEU A 93 -1.71 8.63 -19.78
CA LEU A 93 -2.17 8.05 -18.51
C LEU A 93 -2.29 9.10 -17.40
N VAL A 94 -1.41 10.10 -17.39
CA VAL A 94 -1.38 11.16 -16.36
C VAL A 94 -2.38 12.29 -16.63
N LYS A 95 -2.61 12.63 -17.90
CA LYS A 95 -3.44 13.77 -18.31
C LYS A 95 -4.85 13.80 -17.68
N PRO A 96 -5.61 12.70 -17.58
CA PRO A 96 -6.93 12.70 -16.95
C PRO A 96 -6.91 13.19 -15.50
N THR A 97 -5.86 12.84 -14.73
CA THR A 97 -5.69 13.28 -13.33
C THR A 97 -5.42 14.78 -13.25
N ILE A 98 -4.61 15.33 -14.17
CA ILE A 98 -4.37 16.78 -14.27
C ILE A 98 -5.70 17.52 -14.49
N GLU A 99 -6.49 17.08 -15.46
CA GLU A 99 -7.80 17.67 -15.78
C GLU A 99 -8.78 17.55 -14.60
N LEU A 100 -8.79 16.40 -13.93
CA LEU A 100 -9.61 16.16 -12.75
C LEU A 100 -9.25 17.12 -11.61
N CYS A 101 -7.96 17.32 -11.34
CA CYS A 101 -7.50 18.23 -10.29
C CYS A 101 -7.89 19.69 -10.53
N LEU A 102 -7.90 20.13 -11.80
CA LEU A 102 -8.27 21.49 -12.18
C LEU A 102 -9.79 21.70 -12.16
N ARG A 103 -10.55 20.68 -12.56
CA ARG A 103 -12.03 20.73 -12.53
C ARG A 103 -12.59 20.64 -11.11
N GLY A 104 -11.87 19.98 -10.21
CA GLY A 104 -12.30 19.73 -8.84
C GLY A 104 -13.02 18.40 -8.66
N ILE A 105 -12.67 17.72 -7.57
CA ILE A 105 -13.14 16.40 -7.18
C ILE A 105 -14.27 16.56 -6.16
N THR A 106 -15.37 15.82 -6.34
CA THR A 106 -16.47 15.85 -5.36
C THR A 106 -16.06 15.11 -4.09
N VAL A 107 -16.11 15.79 -2.95
CA VAL A 107 -15.75 15.22 -1.65
C VAL A 107 -16.76 14.16 -1.23
N THR A 108 -16.25 12.96 -0.96
CA THR A 108 -17.07 11.83 -0.50
C THR A 108 -17.41 11.97 0.98
N LYS A 109 -18.39 11.17 1.45
CA LYS A 109 -18.73 11.11 2.88
C LYS A 109 -17.50 10.73 3.71
N LYS A 110 -16.74 9.69 3.28
CA LYS A 110 -15.60 9.20 4.04
C LYS A 110 -14.46 10.22 4.09
N LEU A 111 -14.14 10.88 2.96
CA LEU A 111 -13.16 11.97 2.94
C LEU A 111 -13.59 13.10 3.89
N SER A 112 -14.85 13.57 3.84
CA SER A 112 -15.31 14.62 4.75
C SER A 112 -15.18 14.26 6.24
N GLN A 113 -15.41 13.00 6.60
CA GLN A 113 -15.24 12.52 7.98
C GLN A 113 -13.77 12.56 8.40
N ASP A 114 -12.87 12.08 7.53
CA ASP A 114 -11.43 12.16 7.80
C ASP A 114 -10.96 13.64 7.85
N LEU A 115 -11.48 14.53 6.99
CA LEU A 115 -11.13 15.96 7.07
C LEU A 115 -11.59 16.60 8.39
N SER A 116 -12.79 16.26 8.89
CA SER A 116 -13.28 16.74 10.19
C SER A 116 -12.45 16.18 11.35
N GLU A 117 -12.07 14.90 11.30
CA GLU A 117 -11.20 14.27 12.29
C GLU A 117 -9.85 14.98 12.41
N PHE A 118 -9.28 15.42 11.28
CA PHE A 118 -7.99 16.11 11.21
C PHE A 118 -8.10 17.63 11.04
N GLN A 119 -9.24 18.24 11.39
CA GLN A 119 -9.49 19.68 11.19
C GLN A 119 -8.41 20.56 11.83
N SER A 120 -7.97 20.24 13.06
CA SER A 120 -6.95 21.03 13.75
C SER A 120 -5.61 21.04 13.00
N LEU A 121 -5.21 19.90 12.42
CA LEU A 121 -4.02 19.81 11.57
C LEU A 121 -4.17 20.67 10.31
N ILE A 122 -5.30 20.50 9.63
CA ILE A 122 -5.59 21.20 8.37
C ILE A 122 -5.59 22.72 8.58
N MET A 123 -6.27 23.20 9.63
CA MET A 123 -6.42 24.63 9.90
C MET A 123 -5.13 25.33 10.32
N ASN A 124 -4.14 24.58 10.82
CA ASN A 124 -2.85 25.09 11.27
C ASN A 124 -1.76 25.04 10.18
N ASN A 125 -2.02 24.46 9.01
CA ASN A 125 -1.07 24.38 7.90
C ASN A 125 -1.61 25.14 6.67
N SER A 126 -0.90 26.18 6.22
CA SER A 126 -1.37 27.04 5.13
C SER A 126 -1.61 26.30 3.81
N ARG A 127 -0.78 25.30 3.47
CA ARG A 127 -0.96 24.51 2.24
C ARG A 127 -2.18 23.59 2.36
N MET A 128 -2.35 22.93 3.51
CA MET A 128 -3.55 22.12 3.74
C MET A 128 -4.83 22.95 3.73
N ARG A 129 -4.83 24.14 4.33
CA ARG A 129 -5.97 25.07 4.25
C ARG A 129 -6.33 25.36 2.81
N SER A 130 -5.35 25.71 1.98
CA SER A 130 -5.59 26.02 0.55
C SER A 130 -6.17 24.84 -0.24
N HIS A 131 -6.00 23.61 0.26
CA HIS A 131 -6.45 22.40 -0.41
C HIS A 131 -7.76 21.83 0.16
N PHE A 132 -7.98 21.91 1.47
CA PHE A 132 -9.04 21.22 2.20
C PHE A 132 -10.04 22.13 2.92
N VAL A 133 -9.91 23.45 2.83
CA VAL A 133 -10.85 24.39 3.43
C VAL A 133 -11.68 25.06 2.35
N ASN A 134 -12.99 25.07 2.57
CA ASN A 134 -13.90 25.83 1.73
C ASN A 134 -13.72 27.32 2.03
N GLU A 135 -13.21 28.08 1.06
CA GLU A 135 -12.92 29.52 1.25
C GLU A 135 -14.16 30.35 1.59
N THR A 136 -15.35 29.89 1.21
CA THR A 136 -16.61 30.61 1.49
C THR A 136 -17.07 30.42 2.92
N THR A 137 -16.99 29.19 3.44
CA THR A 137 -17.46 28.88 4.80
C THR A 137 -16.37 29.02 5.86
N GLY A 138 -15.10 28.92 5.47
CA GLY A 138 -13.95 28.85 6.38
C GLY A 138 -13.81 27.50 7.09
N GLU A 139 -14.64 26.51 6.75
CA GLU A 139 -14.65 25.17 7.33
C GLU A 139 -13.95 24.17 6.41
N VAL A 140 -13.53 23.04 6.96
CA VAL A 140 -13.04 21.91 6.14
C VAL A 140 -14.11 21.43 5.18
N LEU A 141 -13.70 20.98 3.98
CA LEU A 141 -14.62 20.59 2.91
C LEU A 141 -15.60 19.50 3.38
N ALA A 142 -16.88 19.76 3.16
CA ALA A 142 -17.96 18.85 3.48
C ALA A 142 -18.28 17.89 2.32
N ARG A 143 -19.04 16.84 2.60
CA ARG A 143 -19.56 15.94 1.54
C ARG A 143 -20.28 16.76 0.47
N GLY A 144 -19.90 16.54 -0.79
CA GLY A 144 -20.51 17.22 -1.94
C GLY A 144 -19.74 18.47 -2.39
N ASP A 145 -18.88 19.03 -1.54
CA ASP A 145 -17.99 20.14 -1.92
C ASP A 145 -17.01 19.72 -3.03
N LYS A 146 -16.40 20.72 -3.67
CA LYS A 146 -15.38 20.53 -4.68
C LYS A 146 -13.99 20.77 -4.11
N MET A 147 -13.17 19.73 -4.12
CA MET A 147 -11.76 19.77 -3.77
C MET A 147 -10.91 19.95 -5.03
N SER A 148 -10.23 21.08 -5.18
CA SER A 148 -9.26 21.30 -6.26
C SER A 148 -7.85 20.94 -5.80
N CYS A 149 -7.03 20.33 -6.67
CA CYS A 149 -5.62 19.99 -6.40
C CYS A 149 -4.65 20.68 -7.38
N PRO A 150 -4.56 22.03 -7.39
CA PRO A 150 -3.72 22.75 -8.35
C PRO A 150 -2.22 22.46 -8.19
N LEU A 151 -1.74 22.24 -6.96
CA LEU A 151 -0.33 21.89 -6.70
C LEU A 151 0.04 20.56 -7.35
N LEU A 152 -0.80 19.52 -7.15
CA LEU A 152 -0.61 18.22 -7.80
C LEU A 152 -0.75 18.32 -9.32
N ALA A 153 -1.72 19.08 -9.83
CA ALA A 153 -1.87 19.29 -11.27
C ALA A 153 -0.60 19.92 -11.89
N ASN A 154 0.01 20.89 -11.22
CA ASN A 154 1.25 21.52 -11.69
C ASN A 154 2.43 20.56 -11.61
N PHE A 155 2.60 19.84 -10.50
CA PHE A 155 3.63 18.81 -10.40
C PHE A 155 3.50 17.74 -11.50
N LEU A 156 2.29 17.26 -11.74
CA LEU A 156 2.03 16.26 -12.78
C LEU A 156 2.28 16.82 -14.19
N ARG A 157 2.06 18.12 -14.43
CA ARG A 157 2.43 18.80 -15.68
C ARG A 157 3.95 18.83 -15.86
N ASP A 158 4.68 19.31 -14.86
CA ASP A 158 6.14 19.35 -14.88
C ASP A 158 6.71 17.94 -15.16
N MET A 159 6.16 16.92 -14.49
CA MET A 159 6.57 15.52 -14.66
C MET A 159 6.31 14.98 -16.07
N VAL A 160 5.17 15.29 -16.71
CA VAL A 160 4.90 14.78 -18.08
C VAL A 160 5.63 15.57 -19.15
N ASP A 161 6.03 16.82 -18.86
CA ASP A 161 6.79 17.69 -19.75
C ASP A 161 8.31 17.43 -19.69
N ALA A 162 8.79 16.72 -18.66
CA ALA A 162 10.14 16.20 -18.62
C ALA A 162 10.38 15.07 -19.63
N ASP A 163 11.63 14.91 -20.06
CA ASP A 163 12.05 13.83 -20.95
C ASP A 163 11.90 12.45 -20.28
N ASP A 164 12.24 12.39 -18.99
CA ASP A 164 12.09 11.20 -18.14
C ASP A 164 11.47 11.62 -16.78
N PRO A 165 10.30 11.07 -16.41
CA PRO A 165 9.62 11.44 -15.17
C PRO A 165 10.32 10.91 -13.90
N VAL A 166 11.07 9.80 -14.00
CA VAL A 166 11.87 9.26 -12.89
C VAL A 166 13.08 10.16 -12.67
N GLU A 167 13.82 10.48 -13.74
CA GLU A 167 14.95 11.42 -13.64
C GLU A 167 14.50 12.78 -13.09
N PHE A 168 13.37 13.31 -13.58
CA PHE A 168 12.81 14.56 -13.08
C PHE A 168 12.61 14.56 -11.56
N PHE A 169 12.02 13.51 -11.01
CA PHE A 169 11.65 13.45 -9.60
C PHE A 169 12.79 13.03 -8.67
N TYR A 170 13.61 12.06 -9.08
CA TYR A 170 14.64 11.47 -8.22
C TYR A 170 16.02 12.10 -8.42
N ARG A 171 16.33 12.68 -9.59
CA ARG A 171 17.67 13.18 -9.93
C ARG A 171 17.69 14.59 -10.53
N GLY A 172 16.53 15.23 -10.67
CA GLY A 172 16.35 16.49 -11.39
C GLY A 172 15.75 17.62 -10.55
N GLN A 173 14.91 18.44 -11.18
CA GLN A 173 14.30 19.60 -10.51
C GLN A 173 13.33 19.18 -9.39
N GLY A 174 12.67 18.03 -9.53
CA GLY A 174 11.81 17.47 -8.50
C GLY A 174 12.59 17.10 -7.25
N SER A 175 13.74 16.43 -7.40
CA SER A 175 14.57 16.04 -6.24
C SER A 175 15.14 17.26 -5.53
N ALA A 176 15.63 18.27 -6.27
CA ALA A 176 16.11 19.50 -5.68
C ALA A 176 15.05 20.23 -4.83
N ARG A 177 13.79 20.26 -5.31
CA ARG A 177 12.65 20.83 -4.56
C ARG A 177 12.29 19.98 -3.34
N LEU A 178 12.29 18.65 -3.48
CA LEU A 178 11.98 17.75 -2.38
C LEU A 178 13.05 17.82 -1.28
N LEU A 179 14.33 17.78 -1.63
CA LEU A 179 15.44 17.88 -0.68
C LEU A 179 15.43 19.22 0.05
N LYS A 180 15.08 20.31 -0.64
CA LYS A 180 14.86 21.60 0.02
C LYS A 180 13.72 21.52 1.05
N PHE A 181 12.58 20.93 0.67
CA PHE A 181 11.44 20.77 1.56
C PHE A 181 11.79 19.92 2.82
N ILE A 182 12.53 18.83 2.63
CA ILE A 182 12.99 17.95 3.71
C ILE A 182 14.02 18.66 4.60
N GLY A 183 15.00 19.35 4.01
CA GLY A 183 16.05 20.08 4.74
C GLY A 183 15.51 21.26 5.55
N ASP A 184 14.57 22.04 4.99
CA ASP A 184 13.88 23.13 5.69
C ASP A 184 13.07 22.63 6.91
N SER A 185 12.77 21.33 6.94
CA SER A 185 11.99 20.67 7.98
C SER A 185 12.82 19.78 8.91
N ASP A 186 14.14 19.61 8.74
CA ASP A 186 14.97 18.72 9.60
C ASP A 186 14.61 17.22 9.48
N GLY A 187 14.39 16.76 8.23
CA GLY A 187 14.19 15.34 7.88
C GLY A 187 15.47 14.64 7.39
N PHE A 188 15.41 13.30 7.26
CA PHE A 188 16.60 12.47 7.01
C PHE A 188 16.93 12.15 5.55
N ILE A 189 16.03 12.41 4.60
CA ILE A 189 16.27 12.07 3.18
C ILE A 189 17.38 12.94 2.61
N ALA A 190 18.45 12.31 2.14
CA ALA A 190 19.56 12.92 1.41
C ALA A 190 19.45 12.69 -0.11
N SER A 191 20.28 13.38 -0.90
CA SER A 191 20.29 13.24 -2.37
C SER A 191 20.57 11.80 -2.79
N GLN A 192 21.52 11.14 -2.13
CA GLN A 192 21.90 9.77 -2.45
C GLN A 192 20.74 8.80 -2.21
N ASP A 193 19.92 9.01 -1.17
CA ASP A 193 18.76 8.18 -0.90
C ASP A 193 17.73 8.24 -2.05
N LEU A 194 17.56 9.41 -2.70
CA LEU A 194 16.70 9.57 -3.87
C LEU A 194 17.34 8.97 -5.13
N GLU A 195 18.65 9.17 -5.31
CA GLU A 195 19.40 8.65 -6.46
C GLU A 195 19.44 7.12 -6.49
N ASP A 196 19.50 6.48 -5.32
CA ASP A 196 19.54 5.02 -5.18
C ASP A 196 18.15 4.38 -5.12
N CYS A 197 17.07 5.17 -5.13
CA CYS A 197 15.71 4.67 -5.08
C CYS A 197 15.36 3.87 -6.33
N GLU A 198 15.13 2.56 -6.15
CA GLU A 198 14.80 1.64 -7.23
C GLU A 198 13.79 0.58 -6.77
N SER A 199 12.80 0.29 -7.61
CA SER A 199 11.78 -0.73 -7.31
C SER A 199 12.13 -2.08 -7.91
N GLU A 200 11.76 -3.15 -7.23
CA GLU A 200 12.17 -4.50 -7.59
C GLU A 200 11.01 -5.38 -8.05
N PHE A 201 11.27 -6.21 -9.07
CA PHE A 201 10.34 -7.25 -9.49
C PHE A 201 10.77 -8.59 -8.94
N HIS A 202 9.84 -9.29 -8.30
CA HIS A 202 10.05 -10.62 -7.73
C HIS A 202 9.03 -11.61 -8.29
N PRO A 203 9.35 -12.91 -8.40
CA PRO A 203 8.31 -13.93 -8.52
C PRO A 203 7.34 -13.81 -7.35
N GLY A 204 6.03 -13.90 -7.61
CA GLY A 204 5.06 -13.87 -6.52
C GLY A 204 5.07 -15.19 -5.75
N MET A 205 4.95 -15.10 -4.42
CA MET A 205 4.76 -16.28 -3.56
C MET A 205 3.39 -16.89 -3.84
N GLN A 206 3.34 -18.22 -3.90
CA GLN A 206 2.14 -18.95 -4.34
C GLN A 206 1.69 -19.97 -3.29
N MET A 207 0.38 -20.14 -3.18
CA MET A 207 -0.26 -21.20 -2.41
C MET A 207 -1.40 -21.81 -3.24
N PHE A 208 -1.51 -23.14 -3.25
CA PHE A 208 -2.66 -23.81 -3.83
C PHE A 208 -3.69 -24.13 -2.75
N LEU A 209 -4.90 -23.58 -2.87
CA LEU A 209 -5.98 -23.76 -1.89
C LEU A 209 -7.35 -23.66 -2.56
N GLY A 210 -8.26 -24.58 -2.25
CA GLY A 210 -9.63 -24.55 -2.77
C GLY A 210 -9.75 -24.53 -4.30
N GLY A 211 -8.86 -25.24 -5.01
CA GLY A 211 -8.81 -25.26 -6.47
C GLY A 211 -8.21 -24.01 -7.12
N HIS A 212 -7.71 -23.07 -6.32
CA HIS A 212 -7.08 -21.84 -6.80
C HIS A 212 -5.58 -21.86 -6.50
N THR A 213 -4.80 -21.31 -7.43
CA THR A 213 -3.45 -20.81 -7.13
C THR A 213 -3.59 -19.35 -6.72
N ILE A 214 -3.26 -19.05 -5.47
CA ILE A 214 -3.31 -17.71 -4.91
C ILE A 214 -1.89 -17.17 -4.88
N CYS A 215 -1.69 -15.96 -5.40
CA CYS A 215 -0.39 -15.35 -5.53
C CYS A 215 -0.35 -13.93 -4.94
N GLY A 216 0.77 -13.56 -4.32
CA GLY A 216 1.02 -12.24 -3.74
C GLY A 216 2.51 -11.97 -3.48
N PRO A 217 2.86 -10.81 -2.90
CA PRO A 217 4.24 -10.38 -2.72
C PRO A 217 5.03 -11.24 -1.72
N PRO A 218 6.35 -11.43 -1.93
CA PRO A 218 7.25 -11.90 -0.87
C PRO A 218 7.46 -10.84 0.22
N PRO A 219 8.22 -11.15 1.29
CA PRO A 219 8.71 -10.15 2.24
C PRO A 219 9.34 -8.94 1.51
N PRO A 220 9.16 -7.69 2.01
CA PRO A 220 8.74 -7.32 3.37
C PRO A 220 7.22 -7.28 3.60
N SER A 221 6.40 -7.72 2.64
CA SER A 221 4.97 -7.91 2.87
C SER A 221 4.70 -9.07 3.85
N ILE A 222 3.69 -8.91 4.70
CA ILE A 222 3.18 -9.99 5.57
C ILE A 222 2.32 -11.03 4.82
N TYR A 223 2.31 -11.04 3.48
CA TYR A 223 1.43 -11.91 2.71
C TYR A 223 1.54 -13.41 3.06
N SER A 224 2.72 -13.93 3.42
CA SER A 224 2.86 -15.33 3.92
C SER A 224 2.08 -15.59 5.22
N VAL A 225 1.93 -14.58 6.08
CA VAL A 225 1.09 -14.64 7.28
C VAL A 225 -0.39 -14.67 6.90
N VAL A 226 -0.79 -13.89 5.89
CA VAL A 226 -2.14 -13.95 5.30
C VAL A 226 -2.41 -15.34 4.72
N GLN A 227 -1.47 -15.92 3.97
CA GLN A 227 -1.61 -17.27 3.42
C GLN A 227 -1.80 -18.32 4.53
N LEU A 228 -0.98 -18.28 5.58
CA LEU A 228 -1.12 -19.17 6.75
C LEU A 228 -2.51 -19.04 7.41
N ALA A 229 -2.96 -17.81 7.66
CA ALA A 229 -4.27 -17.55 8.26
C ALA A 229 -5.41 -18.09 7.40
N VAL A 230 -5.41 -17.78 6.10
CA VAL A 230 -6.45 -18.21 5.15
C VAL A 230 -6.46 -19.73 5.00
N ALA A 231 -5.30 -20.39 4.95
CA ALA A 231 -5.21 -21.85 4.91
C ALA A 231 -5.83 -22.49 6.16
N ALA A 232 -5.53 -21.98 7.35
CA ALA A 232 -6.11 -22.47 8.59
C ALA A 232 -7.62 -22.22 8.67
N MET A 233 -8.10 -21.04 8.25
CA MET A 233 -9.53 -20.74 8.18
C MET A 233 -10.27 -21.67 7.22
N TYR A 234 -9.69 -21.90 6.03
CA TYR A 234 -10.26 -22.79 5.02
C TYR A 234 -10.32 -24.24 5.51
N GLU A 235 -9.25 -24.77 6.10
CA GLU A 235 -9.21 -26.15 6.60
C GLU A 235 -10.18 -26.39 7.76
N SER A 236 -10.34 -25.40 8.63
CA SER A 236 -11.27 -25.48 9.76
C SER A 236 -12.71 -25.12 9.42
N ASN A 237 -12.98 -24.66 8.19
CA ASN A 237 -14.26 -24.09 7.77
C ASN A 237 -14.77 -23.04 8.79
N SER A 238 -13.88 -22.15 9.23
CA SER A 238 -14.14 -21.17 10.29
C SER A 238 -13.83 -19.76 9.83
N THR A 239 -14.72 -18.83 10.18
CA THR A 239 -14.53 -17.39 9.98
C THR A 239 -14.11 -16.68 11.27
N SER A 240 -13.66 -17.42 12.29
CA SER A 240 -13.27 -16.83 13.56
C SER A 240 -12.05 -15.92 13.37
N PRO A 241 -12.10 -14.64 13.82
CA PRO A 241 -10.94 -13.74 13.74
C PRO A 241 -9.78 -14.21 14.63
N GLU A 242 -10.04 -15.12 15.57
CA GLU A 242 -9.00 -15.72 16.41
C GLU A 242 -7.94 -16.47 15.59
N ILE A 243 -8.31 -17.08 14.46
CA ILE A 243 -7.36 -17.81 13.61
C ILE A 243 -6.32 -16.86 12.99
N PRO A 244 -6.72 -15.79 12.27
CA PRO A 244 -5.78 -14.76 11.84
C PRO A 244 -4.96 -14.15 12.98
N LEU A 245 -5.55 -13.88 14.14
CA LEU A 245 -4.82 -13.33 15.29
C LEU A 245 -3.75 -14.30 15.79
N LEU A 246 -4.02 -15.61 15.86
CA LEU A 246 -3.03 -16.61 16.23
C LEU A 246 -1.86 -16.68 15.24
N ALA A 247 -2.13 -16.47 13.95
CA ALA A 247 -1.12 -16.40 12.90
C ALA A 247 -0.31 -15.10 12.94
N TRP A 248 -0.87 -14.00 13.47
CA TRP A 248 -0.21 -12.69 13.54
C TRP A 248 1.13 -12.70 14.29
N ASP A 249 1.31 -13.58 15.29
CA ASP A 249 2.61 -13.76 15.97
C ASP A 249 3.75 -14.13 15.00
N LYS A 250 3.43 -14.70 13.84
CA LYS A 250 4.40 -15.02 12.79
C LYS A 250 4.85 -13.80 11.98
N SER A 251 4.15 -12.67 12.09
CA SER A 251 4.58 -11.43 11.44
C SER A 251 6.00 -11.02 11.83
N LYS A 252 6.46 -11.33 13.06
CA LYS A 252 7.84 -11.05 13.52
C LYS A 252 8.93 -11.70 12.68
N LEU A 253 8.62 -12.77 11.95
CA LEU A 253 9.56 -13.44 11.05
C LEU A 253 9.80 -12.66 9.75
N ILE A 254 8.89 -11.75 9.41
CA ILE A 254 8.89 -11.00 8.16
C ILE A 254 9.77 -9.76 8.29
N GLY A 255 10.57 -9.49 7.29
CA GLY A 255 11.36 -8.25 7.17
C GLY A 255 11.86 -8.13 5.74
N ASP A 256 12.83 -7.26 5.52
CA ASP A 256 13.46 -7.15 4.21
C ASP A 256 14.41 -8.32 3.96
N ALA A 257 14.05 -9.21 3.03
CA ALA A 257 14.82 -10.40 2.70
C ALA A 257 16.17 -10.08 2.02
N VAL A 258 16.36 -8.87 1.50
CA VAL A 258 17.67 -8.41 0.98
C VAL A 258 18.72 -8.35 2.10
N PHE A 259 18.28 -8.09 3.34
CA PHE A 259 19.15 -7.91 4.50
C PHE A 259 19.30 -9.17 5.37
N ASP A 260 18.46 -10.18 5.13
CA ASP A 260 18.51 -11.49 5.79
C ASP A 260 17.81 -12.52 4.90
N GLU A 261 18.58 -13.31 4.15
CA GLU A 261 18.05 -14.30 3.21
C GLU A 261 17.17 -15.37 3.89
N THR A 262 17.37 -15.62 5.20
CA THR A 262 16.56 -16.59 5.95
C THR A 262 15.09 -16.17 6.09
N ILE A 263 14.80 -14.88 5.91
CA ILE A 263 13.42 -14.36 5.94
C ILE A 263 12.57 -14.96 4.82
N LEU A 264 13.15 -15.17 3.63
CA LEU A 264 12.41 -15.75 2.52
C LEU A 264 12.10 -17.22 2.80
N ASP A 265 13.08 -17.99 3.26
CA ASP A 265 12.90 -19.40 3.66
C ASP A 265 11.83 -19.53 4.76
N ASP A 266 11.88 -18.67 5.78
CA ASP A 266 10.90 -18.67 6.86
C ASP A 266 9.49 -18.34 6.34
N ALA A 267 9.37 -17.36 5.43
CA ALA A 267 8.10 -16.98 4.82
C ALA A 267 7.49 -18.11 3.98
N GLU A 268 8.30 -18.85 3.22
CA GLU A 268 7.84 -20.02 2.47
C GLU A 268 7.39 -21.16 3.39
N GLN A 269 8.10 -21.38 4.50
CA GLN A 269 7.75 -22.41 5.50
C GLN A 269 6.47 -22.09 6.28
N LEU A 270 6.05 -20.82 6.37
CA LEU A 270 4.81 -20.44 7.05
C LEU A 270 3.56 -21.10 6.45
N VAL A 271 3.57 -21.39 5.15
CA VAL A 271 2.44 -22.02 4.46
C VAL A 271 2.50 -23.56 4.53
N GLY A 272 3.53 -24.11 5.18
CA GLY A 272 3.68 -25.54 5.40
C GLY A 272 2.58 -26.15 6.26
N LYS A 273 2.28 -27.44 6.04
CA LYS A 273 1.24 -28.19 6.76
C LYS A 273 1.39 -28.10 8.28
N ASP A 274 2.63 -28.18 8.79
CA ASP A 274 2.91 -28.14 10.22
C ASP A 274 2.54 -26.78 10.85
N SER A 275 2.79 -25.68 10.14
CA SER A 275 2.42 -24.32 10.55
C SER A 275 0.90 -24.17 10.65
N VAL A 276 0.16 -24.65 9.65
CA VAL A 276 -1.31 -24.64 9.65
C VAL A 276 -1.87 -25.48 10.82
N GLN A 277 -1.37 -26.70 11.01
CA GLN A 277 -1.80 -27.57 12.11
C GLN A 277 -1.49 -26.97 13.49
N ASN A 278 -0.37 -26.24 13.62
CA ASN A 278 -0.04 -25.54 14.86
C ASN A 278 -1.10 -24.48 15.20
N ILE A 279 -1.48 -23.63 14.24
CA ILE A 279 -2.53 -22.63 14.42
C ILE A 279 -3.86 -23.29 14.79
N LEU A 280 -4.25 -24.35 14.08
CA LEU A 280 -5.49 -25.09 14.37
C LEU A 280 -5.49 -25.74 15.76
N LYS A 281 -4.35 -26.28 16.20
CA LYS A 281 -4.19 -26.85 17.55
C LYS A 281 -4.36 -25.78 18.62
N ARG A 282 -3.74 -24.61 18.44
CA ARG A 282 -3.88 -23.47 19.38
C ARG A 282 -5.33 -23.00 19.46
N PHE A 283 -5.98 -22.83 18.30
CA PHE A 283 -7.39 -22.46 18.19
C PHE A 283 -8.32 -23.45 18.91
N ARG A 284 -8.18 -24.76 18.65
CA ARG A 284 -8.99 -25.81 19.32
C ARG A 284 -8.79 -25.85 20.83
N ASN A 285 -7.56 -25.62 21.30
CA ASN A 285 -7.22 -25.65 22.72
C ASN A 285 -7.60 -24.37 23.48
N ARG A 286 -8.14 -23.34 22.80
CA ARG A 286 -8.36 -21.99 23.36
C ARG A 286 -7.12 -21.43 24.04
N ASN A 287 -5.94 -21.82 23.56
CA ASN A 287 -4.66 -21.36 24.07
C ASN A 287 -4.20 -20.17 23.25
N SER A 288 -4.86 -19.05 23.51
CA SER A 288 -4.66 -17.80 22.79
C SER A 288 -4.08 -16.79 23.77
N PRO A 289 -2.78 -16.43 23.66
CA PRO A 289 -2.31 -15.23 24.34
C PRO A 289 -3.16 -14.05 23.86
N GLU A 290 -3.27 -13.01 24.68
CA GLU A 290 -3.94 -11.78 24.28
C GLU A 290 -3.12 -11.10 23.18
N ILE A 291 -3.42 -11.43 21.92
CA ILE A 291 -2.75 -10.85 20.75
C ILE A 291 -3.52 -9.59 20.39
N GLN A 292 -2.96 -8.44 20.76
CA GLN A 292 -3.45 -7.16 20.29
C GLN A 292 -2.94 -6.93 18.86
N TYR A 293 -3.88 -6.88 17.91
CA TYR A 293 -3.64 -6.43 16.55
C TYR A 293 -4.26 -5.04 16.39
N GLU A 294 -3.45 -4.10 15.93
CA GLU A 294 -3.89 -2.79 15.46
C GLU A 294 -3.28 -2.59 14.07
N SER A 295 -4.08 -2.09 13.12
CA SER A 295 -3.54 -1.74 11.80
C SER A 295 -2.67 -0.51 11.95
N VAL A 296 -1.43 -0.58 11.48
CA VAL A 296 -0.48 0.55 11.50
C VAL A 296 -0.39 1.25 10.14
N GLU A 297 -1.26 0.89 9.19
CA GLU A 297 -1.28 1.44 7.83
C GLU A 297 -2.71 1.82 7.41
N GLU A 298 -3.34 2.74 8.15
CA GLU A 298 -4.72 3.21 7.88
C GLU A 298 -4.83 4.19 6.71
N GLY A 299 -3.75 4.88 6.38
CA GLY A 299 -3.59 5.64 5.16
C GLY A 299 -3.22 4.67 4.05
N SER A 300 -4.22 4.11 3.37
CA SER A 300 -4.00 3.28 2.18
C SER A 300 -5.18 3.28 1.22
N PHE A 301 -4.91 2.88 -0.02
CA PHE A 301 -5.93 2.49 -1.00
C PHE A 301 -5.42 1.34 -1.87
N SER A 302 -6.35 0.63 -2.51
CA SER A 302 -6.03 -0.45 -3.46
C SER A 302 -6.68 -0.21 -4.82
N VAL A 303 -6.01 -0.67 -5.87
CA VAL A 303 -6.46 -0.66 -7.26
C VAL A 303 -6.47 -2.10 -7.77
N LEU A 304 -7.65 -2.56 -8.20
CA LEU A 304 -7.86 -3.90 -8.75
C LEU A 304 -8.32 -3.77 -10.21
N VAL A 305 -7.63 -4.42 -11.13
CA VAL A 305 -7.96 -4.40 -12.57
C VAL A 305 -7.83 -5.81 -13.13
N ILE A 306 -8.82 -6.25 -13.88
CA ILE A 306 -8.79 -7.47 -14.70
C ILE A 306 -9.21 -7.06 -16.11
N ASP A 307 -8.42 -7.42 -17.12
CA ASP A 307 -8.73 -7.10 -18.52
C ASP A 307 -9.31 -8.29 -19.29
N GLU A 308 -9.82 -8.00 -20.49
CA GLU A 308 -10.40 -8.96 -21.44
C GLU A 308 -9.42 -10.05 -21.92
N ARG A 309 -8.11 -9.82 -21.78
CA ARG A 309 -7.06 -10.79 -22.13
C ARG A 309 -6.74 -11.72 -20.96
N GLY A 310 -7.38 -11.54 -19.82
CA GLY A 310 -7.12 -12.28 -18.60
C GLY A 310 -5.87 -11.80 -17.84
N ASN A 311 -5.32 -10.63 -18.17
CA ASN A 311 -4.30 -10.01 -17.33
C ASN A 311 -4.98 -9.38 -16.11
N ALA A 312 -4.27 -9.37 -14.98
CA ALA A 312 -4.76 -8.76 -13.77
C ALA A 312 -3.67 -8.00 -13.03
N VAL A 313 -4.07 -6.94 -12.34
CA VAL A 313 -3.23 -6.15 -11.44
C VAL A 313 -4.00 -5.94 -10.14
N SER A 314 -3.39 -6.35 -9.03
CA SER A 314 -3.76 -5.87 -7.69
C SER A 314 -2.62 -4.99 -7.19
N MET A 315 -2.93 -3.76 -6.78
CA MET A 315 -1.94 -2.80 -6.31
C MET A 315 -2.45 -2.15 -5.04
N THR A 316 -1.58 -2.00 -4.04
CA THR A 316 -1.89 -1.31 -2.78
C THR A 316 -0.84 -0.23 -2.54
N SER A 317 -1.28 0.98 -2.21
CA SER A 317 -0.43 2.10 -1.80
C SER A 317 -0.74 2.50 -0.38
N SER A 318 0.28 2.97 0.35
CA SER A 318 0.11 3.47 1.70
C SER A 318 1.03 4.67 1.98
N LEU A 319 0.57 5.56 2.85
CA LEU A 319 1.40 6.56 3.51
C LEU A 319 1.83 6.13 4.93
N GLY A 320 1.43 4.93 5.37
CA GLY A 320 1.34 4.55 6.78
C GLY A 320 0.03 5.06 7.37
N ASP A 321 0.07 6.10 8.19
CA ASP A 321 -1.13 6.72 8.77
C ASP A 321 -1.95 7.50 7.72
N LYS A 322 -3.21 7.78 8.04
CA LYS A 322 -3.93 8.85 7.34
C LYS A 322 -3.12 10.15 7.47
N PHE A 323 -2.98 10.87 6.37
CA PHE A 323 -2.15 12.08 6.24
C PHE A 323 -0.65 11.83 6.44
N GLY A 324 -0.21 10.56 6.46
CA GLY A 324 1.19 10.16 6.62
C GLY A 324 1.87 10.85 7.80
N ASN A 325 3.03 11.46 7.56
CA ASN A 325 3.78 12.19 8.58
C ASN A 325 3.21 13.57 8.94
N ARG A 326 2.09 13.96 8.31
CA ARG A 326 1.38 15.24 8.46
C ARG A 326 2.00 16.42 7.71
N ASP A 327 2.95 16.18 6.81
CA ASP A 327 3.49 17.20 5.93
C ASP A 327 2.83 17.16 4.55
N PHE A 328 2.18 18.26 4.17
CA PHE A 328 1.67 18.47 2.82
C PHE A 328 2.66 19.30 2.01
N THR A 329 3.17 18.70 0.94
CA THR A 329 4.27 19.25 0.14
C THR A 329 3.80 20.35 -0.82
N GLU A 330 4.74 21.11 -1.37
CA GLU A 330 4.47 22.01 -2.50
C GLU A 330 4.07 21.27 -3.79
N PHE A 331 4.30 19.96 -3.85
CA PHE A 331 3.89 19.10 -4.96
C PHE A 331 2.41 18.67 -4.88
N GLY A 332 1.72 18.95 -3.77
CA GLY A 332 0.30 18.63 -3.61
C GLY A 332 0.02 17.19 -3.17
N PHE A 333 0.96 16.52 -2.51
CA PHE A 333 0.76 15.24 -1.85
C PHE A 333 1.38 15.23 -0.45
N PHE A 334 0.92 14.30 0.40
CA PHE A 334 1.48 14.05 1.73
C PHE A 334 2.72 13.15 1.67
N MET A 335 3.65 13.35 2.60
CA MET A 335 4.77 12.42 2.79
C MET A 335 4.37 11.28 3.72
N ASN A 336 4.91 10.09 3.48
CA ASN A 336 4.67 8.91 4.31
C ASN A 336 5.30 9.04 5.70
N ASN A 337 4.85 8.21 6.65
CA ASN A 337 5.51 7.96 7.93
C ASN A 337 6.03 6.52 8.05
N ALA A 338 6.56 5.95 6.95
CA ALA A 338 6.92 4.53 6.90
C ALA A 338 8.08 4.15 7.83
N MET A 339 8.87 5.11 8.36
CA MET A 339 9.83 4.82 9.43
C MET A 339 9.15 4.25 10.68
N GLY A 340 7.87 4.57 10.91
CA GLY A 340 7.05 4.04 11.99
C GLY A 340 6.88 2.52 11.96
N ALA A 341 6.98 1.93 10.76
CA ALA A 341 6.78 0.51 10.52
C ALA A 341 8.03 -0.35 10.84
N PHE A 342 9.19 0.24 11.15
CA PHE A 342 10.33 -0.49 11.71
C PHE A 342 10.12 -0.80 13.20
N THR A 343 10.82 -1.83 13.68
CA THR A 343 10.93 -2.16 15.11
C THR A 343 12.18 -1.53 15.70
N TYR A 344 12.10 -0.98 16.90
CA TYR A 344 13.20 -0.24 17.53
C TYR A 344 13.46 -0.74 18.93
N GLY A 345 14.73 -0.74 19.36
CA GLY A 345 15.11 -1.08 20.73
C GLY A 345 14.91 -2.55 21.05
N THR A 346 14.94 -3.41 20.02
CA THR A 346 14.81 -4.86 20.17
C THR A 346 16.16 -5.49 20.46
N GLN A 347 16.18 -6.67 21.09
CA GLN A 347 17.42 -7.39 21.33
C GLN A 347 18.03 -7.82 19.99
N LEU A 348 19.29 -7.44 19.74
CA LEU A 348 20.00 -7.85 18.53
C LEU A 348 20.00 -9.38 18.38
N GLY A 349 19.61 -9.85 17.20
CA GLY A 349 19.48 -11.28 16.89
C GLY A 349 18.15 -11.91 17.30
N SER A 350 17.22 -11.14 17.89
CA SER A 350 15.82 -11.60 18.05
C SER A 350 15.10 -11.56 16.71
N MET A 351 13.98 -12.29 16.60
CA MET A 351 13.16 -12.28 15.39
C MET A 351 12.64 -10.87 15.08
N GLU A 352 12.28 -10.10 16.11
CA GLU A 352 11.81 -8.72 15.99
C GLU A 352 12.90 -7.82 15.39
N SER A 353 14.17 -8.02 15.76
CA SER A 353 15.29 -7.21 15.24
C SER A 353 15.50 -7.33 13.73
N ARG A 354 14.91 -8.34 13.07
CA ARG A 354 14.88 -8.45 11.61
C ARG A 354 14.21 -7.26 10.93
N ASN A 355 13.33 -6.55 11.62
CA ASN A 355 12.68 -5.34 11.12
C ASN A 355 13.25 -4.06 11.76
N ALA A 356 14.47 -4.08 12.29
CA ALA A 356 15.18 -2.87 12.68
C ALA A 356 15.62 -2.04 11.45
N PRO A 357 15.63 -0.69 11.56
CA PRO A 357 15.98 0.18 10.44
C PRO A 357 17.47 0.06 10.10
N GLN A 358 17.76 -0.01 8.80
CA GLN A 358 19.11 0.04 8.23
C GLN A 358 19.03 0.83 6.92
N PRO A 359 20.10 1.55 6.52
CA PRO A 359 20.11 2.29 5.26
C PRO A 359 19.60 1.45 4.08
N ALA A 360 18.74 2.04 3.24
CA ALA A 360 18.09 1.43 2.08
C ALA A 360 17.13 0.25 2.36
N LYS A 361 17.01 -0.21 3.61
CA LYS A 361 16.10 -1.29 3.98
C LYS A 361 14.65 -0.88 3.87
N CYS A 362 13.79 -1.76 3.39
CA CYS A 362 12.34 -1.57 3.40
C CYS A 362 11.75 -2.03 4.74
N PRO A 363 10.87 -1.24 5.39
CA PRO A 363 10.16 -1.70 6.56
C PRO A 363 9.10 -2.74 6.19
N ARG A 364 8.84 -3.67 7.11
CA ARG A 364 7.69 -4.58 7.04
C ARG A 364 6.40 -3.81 6.71
N THR A 365 5.55 -4.38 5.88
CA THR A 365 4.30 -3.75 5.46
C THR A 365 3.12 -4.71 5.48
N GLN A 366 1.92 -4.17 5.76
CA GLN A 366 0.68 -4.92 5.70
C GLN A 366 0.11 -4.99 4.28
N MET A 367 0.64 -4.20 3.34
CA MET A 367 0.27 -4.22 1.91
C MET A 367 0.35 -5.63 1.34
N SER A 368 -0.81 -6.22 1.08
CA SER A 368 -0.97 -7.58 0.57
C SER A 368 -1.85 -7.61 -0.69
N PRO A 369 -1.35 -7.13 -1.85
CA PRO A 369 -2.04 -7.30 -3.13
C PRO A 369 -2.03 -8.77 -3.57
N VAL A 370 -3.20 -9.32 -3.88
CA VAL A 370 -3.38 -10.75 -4.17
C VAL A 370 -4.18 -10.98 -5.44
N ILE A 371 -3.78 -11.99 -6.22
CA ILE A 371 -4.51 -12.51 -7.38
C ILE A 371 -4.77 -14.00 -7.17
N GLY A 372 -6.01 -14.44 -7.40
CA GLY A 372 -6.40 -15.85 -7.42
C GLY A 372 -6.64 -16.33 -8.84
N VAL A 373 -6.02 -17.45 -9.20
CA VAL A 373 -6.11 -18.07 -10.53
C VAL A 373 -6.72 -19.47 -10.37
N LYS A 374 -7.70 -19.81 -11.21
CA LYS A 374 -8.35 -21.13 -11.26
C LYS A 374 -8.37 -21.62 -12.69
N ASP A 375 -7.96 -22.86 -12.91
CA ASP A 375 -7.94 -23.50 -14.23
C ASP A 375 -7.19 -22.67 -15.31
N GLY A 376 -6.14 -21.96 -14.90
CA GLY A 376 -5.31 -21.10 -15.76
C GLY A 376 -5.86 -19.68 -15.98
N GLU A 377 -7.06 -19.38 -15.50
CA GLU A 377 -7.69 -18.07 -15.63
C GLU A 377 -7.75 -17.30 -14.31
N VAL A 378 -7.62 -15.97 -14.38
CA VAL A 378 -7.84 -15.12 -13.20
C VAL A 378 -9.28 -15.28 -12.72
N SER A 379 -9.44 -15.72 -11.48
CA SER A 379 -10.74 -15.89 -10.80
C SER A 379 -11.08 -14.67 -9.94
N PHE A 380 -10.09 -14.08 -9.26
CA PHE A 380 -10.30 -12.87 -8.46
C PHE A 380 -9.03 -12.04 -8.26
N ALA A 381 -9.21 -10.79 -7.87
CA ALA A 381 -8.18 -9.90 -7.34
C ALA A 381 -8.66 -9.27 -6.03
N SER A 382 -7.77 -9.13 -5.06
CA SER A 382 -8.03 -8.50 -3.76
C SER A 382 -6.75 -7.87 -3.23
N GLY A 383 -6.83 -7.08 -2.17
CA GLY A 383 -5.65 -6.58 -1.46
C GLY A 383 -5.88 -5.29 -0.71
N GLY A 384 -5.02 -5.03 0.26
CA GLY A 384 -5.07 -3.85 1.11
C GLY A 384 -4.05 -3.95 2.24
N THR A 385 -4.21 -3.09 3.23
CA THR A 385 -3.39 -3.08 4.46
C THR A 385 -4.15 -3.60 5.68
N ASP A 386 -5.47 -3.81 5.60
CA ASP A 386 -6.24 -4.44 6.68
C ASP A 386 -6.02 -5.96 6.64
N TYR A 387 -5.14 -6.47 7.50
CA TYR A 387 -4.78 -7.90 7.57
C TYR A 387 -6.00 -8.81 7.80
N LEU A 388 -6.87 -8.47 8.75
CA LEU A 388 -8.06 -9.27 9.06
C LEU A 388 -9.06 -9.22 7.90
N GLY A 389 -9.31 -8.03 7.36
CA GLY A 389 -10.16 -7.84 6.18
C GLY A 389 -9.64 -8.59 4.96
N THR A 390 -8.32 -8.64 4.77
CA THR A 390 -7.69 -9.36 3.65
C THR A 390 -7.87 -10.87 3.82
N CYS A 391 -7.66 -11.42 5.02
CA CYS A 391 -7.93 -12.83 5.29
C CYS A 391 -9.39 -13.22 4.98
N MET A 392 -10.34 -12.38 5.43
CA MET A 392 -11.77 -12.59 5.17
C MET A 392 -12.12 -12.45 3.69
N SER A 393 -11.55 -11.47 2.99
CA SER A 393 -11.75 -11.26 1.55
C SER A 393 -11.33 -12.48 0.74
N LEU A 394 -10.13 -13.02 1.04
CA LEU A 394 -9.60 -14.21 0.35
C LEU A 394 -10.41 -15.46 0.68
N LEU A 395 -10.81 -15.67 1.94
CA LEU A 395 -11.67 -16.79 2.30
C LEU A 395 -13.03 -16.72 1.57
N GLY A 396 -13.63 -15.53 1.49
CA GLY A 396 -14.88 -15.30 0.77
C GLY A 396 -14.76 -15.65 -0.72
N ALA A 397 -13.67 -15.22 -1.36
CA ALA A 397 -13.37 -15.56 -2.74
C ALA A 397 -13.21 -17.08 -2.97
N LEU A 398 -12.57 -17.79 -2.04
CA LEU A 398 -12.31 -19.24 -2.16
C LEU A 398 -13.54 -20.11 -1.89
N THR A 399 -14.46 -19.65 -1.03
CA THR A 399 -15.62 -20.43 -0.58
C THR A 399 -16.91 -20.07 -1.32
N SER A 400 -16.87 -19.06 -2.21
CA SER A 400 -18.06 -18.52 -2.90
C SER A 400 -19.15 -18.05 -1.94
N LEU A 401 -18.78 -17.76 -0.68
CA LEU A 401 -19.69 -17.24 0.34
C LEU A 401 -19.72 -15.71 0.21
N GLU A 402 -20.56 -15.24 -0.71
CA GLU A 402 -20.77 -13.82 -1.03
C GLU A 402 -21.35 -13.01 0.14
N SER A 403 -21.84 -13.69 1.18
CA SER A 403 -22.42 -13.08 2.38
C SER A 403 -21.37 -12.57 3.38
N PHE A 404 -20.08 -12.87 3.17
CA PHE A 404 -19.04 -12.44 4.09
C PHE A 404 -18.61 -11.00 3.84
N HIS A 405 -18.86 -10.17 4.84
CA HIS A 405 -18.48 -8.77 4.85
C HIS A 405 -16.97 -8.67 5.07
N SER A 406 -16.18 -8.48 4.00
CA SER A 406 -14.71 -8.29 4.08
C SER A 406 -14.28 -6.91 4.61
N GLY A 407 -15.15 -6.20 5.34
CA GLY A 407 -14.85 -4.86 5.83
C GLY A 407 -14.50 -3.89 4.70
N ASN A 408 -13.34 -3.22 4.81
CA ASN A 408 -12.85 -2.20 3.88
C ASN A 408 -11.96 -2.75 2.76
N VAL A 409 -11.68 -4.07 2.72
CA VAL A 409 -10.79 -4.65 1.71
C VAL A 409 -11.57 -4.98 0.44
N PRO A 410 -11.19 -4.40 -0.72
CA PRO A 410 -11.91 -4.62 -1.98
C PRO A 410 -11.67 -6.05 -2.50
N LEU A 411 -12.72 -6.63 -3.08
CA LEU A 411 -12.68 -7.91 -3.77
C LEU A 411 -13.33 -7.79 -5.15
N LEU A 412 -12.56 -8.09 -6.19
CA LEU A 412 -13.01 -8.14 -7.57
C LEU A 412 -13.04 -9.60 -8.04
N LEU A 413 -14.23 -10.13 -8.33
CA LEU A 413 -14.43 -11.48 -8.84
C LEU A 413 -14.61 -11.46 -10.35
N LYS A 414 -14.04 -12.44 -11.06
CA LYS A 414 -14.33 -12.73 -12.47
C LYS A 414 -15.23 -13.96 -12.53
N LYS A 415 -16.44 -13.78 -13.01
CA LYS A 415 -17.42 -14.83 -13.27
C LYS A 415 -17.71 -14.93 -14.77
N GLU A 416 -18.46 -15.95 -15.17
CA GLU A 416 -18.86 -16.16 -16.57
C GLU A 416 -19.63 -14.96 -17.16
N ASP A 417 -20.41 -14.25 -16.32
CA ASP A 417 -21.22 -13.09 -16.71
C ASP A 417 -20.48 -11.74 -16.56
N GLY A 418 -19.20 -11.75 -16.17
CA GLY A 418 -18.35 -10.56 -16.10
C GLY A 418 -17.67 -10.34 -14.74
N LEU A 419 -17.31 -9.08 -14.49
CA LEU A 419 -16.63 -8.67 -13.26
C LEU A 419 -17.63 -8.22 -12.19
N HIS A 420 -17.47 -8.73 -10.97
CA HIS A 420 -18.32 -8.40 -9.82
C HIS A 420 -17.46 -7.84 -8.68
N SER A 421 -17.80 -6.64 -8.21
CA SER A 421 -17.18 -6.06 -7.03
C SER A 421 -18.02 -6.38 -5.80
N LEU A 422 -17.46 -7.14 -4.85
CA LEU A 422 -18.05 -7.34 -3.54
C LEU A 422 -17.44 -6.32 -2.58
N SER A 423 -18.14 -5.20 -2.39
CA SER A 423 -17.81 -4.22 -1.36
C SER A 423 -19.07 -3.64 -0.72
N SER A 424 -18.98 -3.37 0.57
CA SER A 424 -20.04 -2.68 1.33
C SER A 424 -20.16 -1.19 0.97
N ASP A 425 -19.09 -0.58 0.43
CA ASP A 425 -19.05 0.82 0.04
C ASP A 425 -19.05 0.98 -1.49
N LYS A 426 -20.20 1.42 -2.03
CA LYS A 426 -20.37 1.72 -3.47
C LYS A 426 -19.52 2.92 -3.96
N SER A 427 -18.82 3.63 -3.08
CA SER A 427 -17.87 4.69 -3.46
C SER A 427 -16.51 4.15 -3.95
N LEU A 428 -16.28 2.84 -3.81
CA LEU A 428 -15.19 2.14 -4.47
C LEU A 428 -15.53 2.01 -5.96
N LEU A 429 -14.89 2.85 -6.77
CA LEU A 429 -15.06 2.91 -8.21
C LEU A 429 -14.65 1.57 -8.86
N ALA A 430 -15.63 0.73 -9.16
CA ALA A 430 -15.50 -0.30 -10.17
C ALA A 430 -15.75 0.35 -11.54
N GLY A 431 -14.67 0.65 -12.27
CA GLY A 431 -14.74 1.03 -13.68
C GLY A 431 -14.82 -0.22 -14.55
N TYR A 432 -15.79 -0.25 -15.47
CA TYR A 432 -15.85 -1.19 -16.59
C TYR A 432 -14.94 -0.73 -17.72
#